data_AF-A0A3E0TPY3-F1
#
_entry.id   AF-A0A3E0TPY3-F1
#
_cell.length_a   1.000
_cell.length_b   1.000
_cell.length_c   1.000
_cell.angle_alpha   90.00
_cell.angle_beta   90.00
_cell.angle_gamma   90.00
#
_symmetry.space_group_name_H-M   'P 1'
#
loop_
_entity.id
_entity.type
_entity.pdbx_description
1 polymer ?
#
loop_
_entity_poly.entity_id
_entity_poly.type
_entity_poly.pdbx_seq_one_letter_code
_entity_poly.pdbx_strand_id
1 'polypeptide(L)'
;MLGKLKAAAGDAATNKAASMLAPHINPVIEKMQQLSPKAIAHDASYTEKIIEPAMTTITAAAGGLTKLLPNFDEKFNACMFHLRNELLDLSGETVGLTPNFTERLPQVLAEGLKQ
;
A
#
# COMPACT_ATOMS: atom_id res chain seq x y z
N MET A 1 11.19 15.60 -25.99
CA MET A 1 11.92 14.69 -25.07
C MET A 1 11.61 14.91 -23.58
N LEU A 2 11.10 16.07 -23.17
CA LEU A 2 10.64 16.36 -21.81
C LEU A 2 9.63 15.34 -21.24
N GLY A 3 8.72 14.80 -22.06
CA GLY A 3 7.74 13.81 -21.62
C GLY A 3 8.34 12.49 -21.13
N LYS A 4 9.40 12.00 -21.79
CA LYS A 4 10.08 10.74 -21.39
C LYS A 4 10.92 10.92 -20.13
N LEU A 5 11.52 12.11 -19.95
CA LEU A 5 12.24 12.48 -18.73
C LEU A 5 11.31 12.64 -17.52
N LYS A 6 10.12 13.22 -17.71
CA LYS A 6 9.10 13.34 -16.66
C LYS A 6 8.53 11.99 -16.25
N ALA A 7 8.31 11.08 -17.21
CA ALA A 7 7.90 9.70 -16.93
C ALA A 7 8.97 8.94 -16.13
N ALA A 8 10.23 8.99 -16.56
CA ALA A 8 11.33 8.34 -15.86
C ALA A 8 11.54 8.89 -14.43
N ALA A 9 11.37 10.20 -14.23
CA ALA A 9 11.41 10.81 -12.89
C ALA A 9 10.22 10.37 -12.01
N GLY A 10 9.03 10.22 -12.60
CA GLY A 10 7.84 9.71 -11.91
C GLY A 10 7.99 8.24 -11.48
N ASP A 11 8.58 7.41 -12.34
CA ASP A 11 8.89 6.01 -12.01
C ASP A 11 9.94 5.90 -10.91
N ALA A 12 11.00 6.72 -10.95
CA ALA A 12 12.03 6.74 -9.92
C ALA A 12 11.48 7.20 -8.56
N ALA A 13 10.63 8.23 -8.54
CA ALA A 13 9.96 8.71 -7.33
C ALA A 13 9.02 7.64 -6.74
N THR A 14 8.25 6.97 -7.59
CA THR A 14 7.34 5.89 -7.17
C THR A 14 8.09 4.69 -6.60
N ASN A 15 9.16 4.25 -7.26
CA ASN A 15 9.98 3.14 -6.76
C ASN A 15 10.63 3.50 -5.41
N LYS A 16 11.13 4.72 -5.26
CA LYS A 16 11.68 5.21 -3.99
C LYS A 16 10.62 5.26 -2.90
N ALA A 17 9.42 5.72 -3.22
CA ALA A 17 8.30 5.75 -2.28
C ALA A 17 7.89 4.34 -1.83
N ALA A 18 7.83 3.37 -2.75
CA ALA A 18 7.54 1.97 -2.43
C ALA A 18 8.59 1.39 -1.47
N SER A 19 9.88 1.64 -1.70
CA SER A 19 10.95 1.23 -0.79
C SER A 19 10.85 1.88 0.60
N MET A 20 10.44 3.14 0.67
CA MET A 20 10.20 3.84 1.94
C MET A 20 8.96 3.32 2.66
N LEU A 21 7.92 2.92 1.93
CA LEU A 21 6.67 2.40 2.48
C LEU A 21 6.78 0.97 3.00
N ALA A 22 7.53 0.10 2.32
CA ALA A 22 7.67 -1.32 2.65
C ALA A 22 7.86 -1.62 4.16
N PRO A 23 8.81 -0.99 4.89
CA PRO A 23 8.97 -1.27 6.32
C PRO A 23 7.77 -0.83 7.18
N HIS A 24 6.98 0.15 6.73
CA HIS A 24 5.79 0.62 7.43
C HIS A 24 4.52 -0.18 7.10
N ILE A 25 4.55 -0.95 6.01
CA ILE A 25 3.42 -1.81 5.61
C ILE A 25 3.38 -3.09 6.44
N ASN A 26 4.53 -3.68 6.80
CA ASN A 26 4.56 -4.93 7.58
C ASN A 26 3.73 -4.85 8.89
N PRO A 27 3.85 -3.83 9.74
CA PRO A 27 3.00 -3.70 10.93
C PRO A 27 1.51 -3.53 10.62
N VAL A 28 1.17 -2.98 9.44
CA VAL A 28 -0.23 -2.85 9.00
C VAL A 28 -0.77 -4.23 8.59
N ILE A 29 0.04 -5.04 7.92
CA ILE A 29 -0.30 -6.42 7.53
C ILE A 29 -0.50 -7.30 8.76
N GLU A 30 0.41 -7.22 9.74
CA GLU A 30 0.27 -7.95 11.01
C GLU A 30 -1.06 -7.61 11.71
N LYS A 31 -1.47 -6.33 11.69
CA LYS A 31 -2.79 -5.92 12.19
C LYS A 31 -3.94 -6.50 11.37
N MET A 32 -3.82 -6.54 10.04
CA MET A 32 -4.85 -7.16 9.19
C MET A 32 -5.03 -8.65 9.51
N GLN A 33 -3.94 -9.39 9.73
CA GLN A 33 -3.97 -10.82 10.06
C GLN A 33 -4.69 -11.12 11.40
N GLN A 34 -4.80 -10.13 12.28
CA GLN A 34 -5.56 -10.24 13.54
C GLN A 34 -7.07 -9.97 13.37
N LEU A 35 -7.50 -9.52 12.19
CA LEU A 35 -8.91 -9.25 11.90
C LEU A 35 -9.59 -10.45 11.24
N SER A 36 -10.92 -10.47 11.33
CA SER A 36 -11.72 -11.38 10.51
C SER A 36 -11.75 -10.87 9.06
N PRO A 37 -11.74 -11.75 8.05
CA PRO A 37 -11.81 -11.34 6.64
C PRO A 37 -13.01 -10.44 6.33
N LYS A 38 -14.16 -10.71 6.97
CA LYS A 38 -15.38 -9.89 6.85
C LYS A 38 -15.18 -8.43 7.26
N ALA A 39 -14.24 -8.15 8.18
CA ALA A 39 -13.98 -6.79 8.65
C ALA A 39 -13.28 -5.93 7.59
N ILE A 40 -12.58 -6.54 6.63
CA ILE A 40 -11.79 -5.83 5.60
C ILE A 40 -12.19 -6.16 4.16
N ALA A 41 -13.17 -7.04 3.96
CA ALA A 41 -13.67 -7.42 2.64
C ALA A 41 -14.39 -6.27 1.91
N HIS A 42 -15.02 -5.35 2.64
CA HIS A 42 -15.73 -4.21 2.06
C HIS A 42 -14.87 -2.96 2.02
N ASP A 43 -15.00 -2.16 0.97
CA ASP A 43 -14.12 -1.00 0.75
C ASP A 43 -14.25 0.07 1.84
N ALA A 44 -15.48 0.35 2.29
CA ALA A 44 -15.72 1.29 3.37
C ALA A 44 -15.07 0.85 4.69
N SER A 45 -15.26 -0.42 5.08
CA SER A 45 -14.69 -0.93 6.32
C SER A 45 -13.17 -1.11 6.24
N TYR A 46 -12.63 -1.43 5.07
CA TYR A 46 -11.20 -1.48 4.83
C TYR A 46 -10.55 -0.09 4.95
N THR A 47 -11.21 0.93 4.39
CA THR A 47 -10.74 2.31 4.47
C THR A 47 -10.64 2.77 5.91
N GLU A 48 -11.72 2.64 6.69
CA GLU A 48 -11.80 3.08 8.08
C GLU A 48 -10.85 2.30 8.99
N LYS A 49 -10.77 0.97 8.84
CA LYS A 49 -10.04 0.12 9.80
C LYS A 49 -8.56 -0.02 9.49
N ILE A 50 -8.18 0.10 8.22
CA ILE A 50 -6.81 -0.13 7.77
C ILE A 50 -6.21 1.12 7.15
N ILE A 51 -6.84 1.66 6.09
CA ILE A 51 -6.19 2.67 5.26
C ILE A 51 -5.98 3.97 6.04
N GLU A 52 -7.01 4.52 6.69
CA GLU A 52 -6.90 5.78 7.44
C GLU A 52 -5.91 5.69 8.62
N PRO A 53 -5.92 4.64 9.47
CA PRO A 53 -4.91 4.48 10.51
C PRO A 53 -3.50 4.30 9.96
N ALA A 54 -3.35 3.53 8.87
CA ALA A 54 -2.06 3.32 8.23
C ALA A 54 -1.51 4.63 7.64
N MET A 55 -2.36 5.39 6.92
CA MET A 55 -2.02 6.70 6.37
C MET A 55 -1.55 7.64 7.46
N THR A 56 -2.27 7.72 8.58
CA THR A 56 -1.91 8.59 9.71
C THR A 56 -0.54 8.21 10.29
N THR A 57 -0.30 6.91 10.45
CA THR A 57 0.98 6.40 10.97
C THR A 57 2.13 6.66 10.00
N ILE A 58 1.89 6.45 8.70
CA ILE A 58 2.90 6.57 7.65
C ILE A 58 3.24 8.02 7.37
N THR A 59 2.26 8.90 7.30
CA THR A 59 2.51 10.35 7.11
C THR A 59 3.28 10.95 8.28
N ALA A 60 3.04 10.46 9.50
CA ALA A 60 3.81 10.84 10.68
C ALA A 60 5.25 10.27 10.67
N ALA A 61 5.42 9.01 10.28
CA ALA A 61 6.73 8.33 10.30
C ALA A 61 7.62 8.68 9.10
N ALA A 62 7.03 8.86 7.93
CA ALA A 62 7.72 9.03 6.67
C ALA A 62 7.68 10.49 6.21
N GLY A 63 8.18 11.38 7.06
CA GLY A 63 8.28 12.82 6.80
C GLY A 63 9.05 13.11 5.51
N GLY A 64 8.33 13.22 4.40
CA GLY A 64 8.90 13.38 3.07
C GLY A 64 8.22 12.56 1.96
N LEU A 65 7.49 11.49 2.28
CA LEU A 65 6.73 10.71 1.27
C LEU A 65 5.70 11.58 0.54
N THR A 66 4.95 12.38 1.30
CA THR A 66 3.96 13.34 0.75
C THR A 66 4.59 14.43 -0.12
N LYS A 67 5.90 14.69 0.02
CA LYS A 67 6.64 15.63 -0.83
C LYS A 67 7.23 14.95 -2.06
N LEU A 68 7.51 13.66 -1.98
CA LEU A 68 8.10 12.86 -3.05
C LEU A 68 7.06 12.46 -4.11
N LEU A 69 5.83 12.19 -3.67
CA LEU A 69 4.72 11.82 -4.54
C LEU A 69 3.61 12.88 -4.49
N PRO A 70 3.26 13.51 -5.63
CA PRO A 70 2.06 14.33 -5.69
C PRO A 70 0.82 13.45 -5.49
N ASN A 71 -0.22 14.02 -4.86
CA ASN A 71 -1.46 13.32 -4.50
C ASN A 71 -1.21 12.01 -3.74
N PHE A 72 -0.27 12.04 -2.79
CA PHE A 72 0.13 10.85 -2.04
C PHE A 72 -1.07 10.12 -1.42
N ASP A 73 -2.06 10.84 -0.90
CA ASP A 73 -3.21 10.22 -0.25
C ASP A 73 -4.03 9.36 -1.21
N GLU A 74 -4.30 9.86 -2.42
CA GLU A 74 -5.00 9.11 -3.48
C GLU A 74 -4.21 7.88 -3.89
N LYS A 75 -2.89 8.04 -4.07
CA LYS A 75 -1.98 6.96 -4.47
C LYS A 75 -1.83 5.89 -3.40
N PHE A 76 -1.77 6.30 -2.14
CA PHE A 76 -1.70 5.38 -1.02
C PHE A 76 -3.01 4.61 -0.85
N ASN A 77 -4.16 5.27 -0.98
CA ASN A 77 -5.45 4.58 -0.99
C ASN A 77 -5.52 3.52 -2.09
N ALA A 78 -5.19 3.89 -3.33
CA ALA A 78 -5.13 2.96 -4.45
C ALA A 78 -4.15 1.80 -4.19
N CYS A 79 -2.98 2.11 -3.64
CA CYS A 79 -1.97 1.12 -3.28
C CYS A 79 -2.48 0.11 -2.24
N MET A 80 -3.17 0.55 -1.20
CA MET A 80 -3.71 -0.34 -0.18
C MET A 80 -4.82 -1.23 -0.73
N PHE A 81 -5.71 -0.71 -1.57
CA PHE A 81 -6.71 -1.54 -2.25
C PHE A 81 -6.07 -2.57 -3.18
N HIS A 82 -5.06 -2.17 -3.96
CA HIS A 82 -4.30 -3.08 -4.80
C HIS A 82 -3.64 -4.19 -3.98
N LEU A 83 -3.02 -3.83 -2.85
CA LEU A 83 -2.43 -4.79 -1.91
C LEU A 83 -3.47 -5.79 -1.39
N ARG A 84 -4.64 -5.31 -0.96
CA ARG A 84 -5.72 -6.19 -0.46
C ARG A 84 -6.10 -7.23 -1.51
N ASN A 85 -6.27 -6.79 -2.75
CA ASN A 85 -6.77 -7.63 -3.83
C ASN A 85 -5.71 -8.61 -4.35
N GLU A 86 -4.43 -8.24 -4.32
CA GLU A 86 -3.34 -9.03 -4.90
C GLU A 86 -2.64 -9.97 -3.92
N LEU A 87 -2.60 -9.60 -2.63
CA LEU A 87 -1.70 -10.21 -1.65
C LEU A 87 -2.39 -10.76 -0.41
N LEU A 88 -3.67 -10.45 -0.19
CA LEU A 88 -4.43 -11.00 0.94
C LEU A 88 -5.36 -12.12 0.48
N ASP A 89 -5.42 -13.18 1.28
CA ASP A 89 -6.41 -14.23 1.14
C ASP A 89 -7.50 -14.04 2.20
N LEU A 90 -8.72 -13.77 1.72
CA LEU A 90 -9.88 -13.50 2.56
C LEU A 90 -10.86 -14.70 2.63
N SER A 91 -10.47 -15.87 2.11
CA SER A 91 -11.34 -17.05 2.03
C SER A 91 -11.43 -17.86 3.32
N GLY A 92 -10.46 -17.69 4.22
CA GLY A 92 -10.35 -18.44 5.48
C GLY A 92 -11.13 -17.82 6.66
N GLU A 93 -10.84 -18.32 7.87
CA GLU A 93 -11.37 -17.76 9.12
C GLU A 93 -10.61 -16.49 9.58
N THR A 94 -9.35 -16.38 9.17
CA THR A 94 -8.46 -15.24 9.41
C THR A 94 -7.93 -14.69 8.09
N VAL A 95 -7.45 -13.44 8.09
CA VAL A 95 -6.84 -12.85 6.91
C VAL A 95 -5.50 -13.56 6.64
N GLY A 96 -5.47 -14.31 5.54
CA GLY A 96 -4.27 -14.98 5.05
C GLY A 96 -3.44 -14.09 4.13
N LEU A 97 -2.23 -14.55 3.83
CA LEU A 97 -1.35 -13.94 2.84
C LEU A 97 -1.17 -14.91 1.68
N THR A 98 -0.99 -14.39 0.47
CA THR A 98 -0.64 -15.25 -0.67
C THR A 98 0.72 -15.93 -0.45
N PRO A 99 0.96 -17.13 -1.00
CA PRO A 99 2.22 -17.87 -0.80
C PRO A 99 3.49 -17.12 -1.21
N ASN A 100 3.37 -16.16 -2.13
CA ASN A 100 4.45 -15.33 -2.66
C ASN A 100 4.43 -13.88 -2.12
N PHE A 101 3.78 -13.66 -0.97
CA PHE A 101 3.62 -12.33 -0.38
C PHE A 101 4.92 -11.52 -0.31
N THR A 102 5.96 -12.08 0.35
CA THR A 102 7.22 -11.36 0.58
C THR A 102 7.93 -10.99 -0.71
N GLU A 103 7.86 -11.85 -1.72
CA GLU A 103 8.47 -11.63 -3.03
C GLU A 103 7.69 -10.58 -3.84
N ARG A 104 6.35 -10.63 -3.79
CA ARG A 104 5.48 -9.74 -4.57
C ARG A 104 5.22 -8.40 -3.90
N LEU A 105 5.39 -8.27 -2.59
CA LEU A 105 5.08 -7.05 -1.84
C LEU A 105 5.75 -5.80 -2.44
N PRO A 106 7.07 -5.77 -2.73
CA PRO A 106 7.70 -4.60 -3.32
C PRO A 106 7.10 -4.24 -4.69
N GLN A 107 6.78 -5.24 -5.51
CA GLN A 107 6.19 -5.05 -6.83
C GLN A 107 4.77 -4.48 -6.72
N VAL A 108 3.92 -5.08 -5.89
CA VAL A 108 2.53 -4.65 -5.69
C VAL A 108 2.45 -3.25 -5.11
N LEU A 109 3.35 -2.89 -4.17
CA LEU A 109 3.43 -1.52 -3.67
C LEU A 109 3.80 -0.53 -4.79
N ALA A 110 4.80 -0.85 -5.61
CA ALA A 110 5.21 -0.01 -6.72
C ALA A 110 4.11 0.15 -7.79
N GLU A 111 3.42 -0.94 -8.13
CA GLU A 111 2.28 -0.90 -9.06
C GLU A 111 1.10 -0.10 -8.50
N GLY A 112 0.76 -0.32 -7.23
CA GLY A 112 -0.34 0.37 -6.57
C GLY A 112 -0.14 1.89 -6.50
N LEU A 113 1.09 2.35 -6.27
CA LEU A 113 1.42 3.79 -6.25
C LEU A 113 1.48 4.42 -7.65
N LYS A 114 1.51 3.63 -8.72
CA LYS A 114 1.49 4.11 -10.11
C LYS A 114 0.07 4.36 -10.64
N GLN A 115 -0.94 3.75 -10.01
CA GLN A 115 -2.34 4.07 -10.28
C GLN A 115 -2.63 5.55 -9.99
#